data_AF-A0A2V5ZTM0-F1
#
_entry.id   AF-A0A2V5ZTM0-F1
#
_cell.length_a   1.000
_cell.length_b   1.000
_cell.length_c   1.000
_cell.angle_alpha   90.00
_cell.angle_beta   90.00
_cell.angle_gamma   90.00
#
_symmetry.space_group_name_H-M   'P 1'
#
loop_
_entity.id
_entity.type
_entity.pdbx_description
1 polymer ?
#
loop_
_entity_poly.entity_id
_entity_poly.type
_entity_poly.pdbx_seq_one_letter_code
_entity_poly.pdbx_strand_id
1 'polypeptide(L)'
;MIDMTPPKHILGTFDEALSALRNNVLMMAGLAERTLDRAIRGLLQRDDNLCTTAIADDEEIDQLEKQIDKDGIDVLLRFQPVASDLRRVVAAMKLSPNIERIADQATNVARRARKLNRHPALPEVEMIQPIQAHAMTMFKDAIDAFTREDVDLGRAVVARDKELDYMNKMANRKLTERMAQDPKALRG
;
A
#
# COMPACT_ATOMS: atom_id res chain seq x y z
N MET A 1 -23.56 -6.21 37.87
CA MET A 1 -22.15 -5.99 38.26
C MET A 1 -21.40 -5.84 36.94
N ILE A 2 -21.17 -4.60 36.50
CA ILE A 2 -20.50 -4.32 35.23
C ILE A 2 -19.00 -4.45 35.52
N ASP A 3 -18.39 -5.48 34.96
CA ASP A 3 -16.94 -5.65 34.93
C ASP A 3 -16.36 -4.54 34.05
N MET A 4 -15.90 -3.47 34.71
CA MET A 4 -15.15 -2.38 34.11
C MET A 4 -13.67 -2.72 34.24
N THR A 5 -13.21 -3.80 33.58
CA THR A 5 -11.79 -3.99 33.36
C THR A 5 -11.35 -2.91 32.37
N PRO A 6 -10.50 -1.94 32.77
CA PRO A 6 -10.05 -0.92 31.84
C PRO A 6 -9.28 -1.61 30.70
N PRO A 7 -9.49 -1.21 29.43
CA PRO A 7 -8.77 -1.80 28.32
C PRO A 7 -7.27 -1.64 28.54
N LYS A 8 -6.54 -2.74 28.37
CA LYS A 8 -5.11 -2.86 28.64
C LYS A 8 -4.31 -2.16 27.54
N HIS A 9 -4.43 -0.84 27.44
CA HIS A 9 -3.53 0.00 26.64
C HIS A 9 -2.60 0.75 27.60
N ILE A 10 -1.77 0.00 28.33
CA ILE A 10 -0.66 0.63 29.06
C ILE A 10 0.48 0.78 28.05
N LEU A 11 0.35 1.76 27.17
CA LEU A 11 1.54 2.47 26.69
C LEU A 11 2.21 2.99 27.97
N GLY A 12 3.32 2.36 28.37
CA GLY A 12 3.98 2.67 29.63
C GLY A 12 4.59 4.06 29.59
N THR A 13 5.28 4.36 28.50
CA THR A 13 5.94 5.65 28.24
C THR A 13 5.56 6.25 26.88
N PHE A 14 5.88 7.54 26.68
CA PHE A 14 5.71 8.21 25.39
C PHE A 14 6.53 7.54 24.28
N ASP A 15 7.78 7.17 24.57
CA ASP A 15 8.68 6.55 23.59
C ASP A 15 8.20 5.16 23.14
N GLU A 16 7.62 4.38 24.05
CA GLU A 16 6.97 3.11 23.73
C GLU A 16 5.77 3.32 22.80
N ALA A 17 4.96 4.35 23.07
CA ALA A 17 3.81 4.69 22.25
C ALA A 17 4.19 5.14 20.84
N LEU A 18 5.21 5.99 20.76
CA LEU A 18 5.73 6.47 19.49
C LEU A 18 6.35 5.33 18.68
N SER A 19 7.05 4.42 19.35
CA SER A 19 7.60 3.21 18.73
C SER A 19 6.50 2.27 18.24
N ALA A 20 5.43 2.09 19.02
CA ALA A 20 4.28 1.27 18.63
C ALA A 20 3.59 1.83 17.37
N LEU A 21 3.33 3.14 17.32
CA LEU A 21 2.79 3.80 16.12
C LEU A 21 3.66 3.57 14.88
N ARG A 22 4.97 3.76 15.01
CA ARG A 22 5.92 3.53 13.91
C ARG A 22 5.91 2.07 13.46
N ASN A 23 5.90 1.13 14.40
CA ASN A 23 5.89 -0.30 14.10
C ASN A 23 4.58 -0.73 13.41
N ASN A 24 3.44 -0.18 13.82
CA ASN A 24 2.15 -0.44 13.17
C ASN A 24 2.14 0.08 11.72
N VAL A 25 2.68 1.27 11.46
CA VAL A 25 2.85 1.80 10.10
C VAL A 25 3.75 0.90 9.25
N LEU A 26 4.88 0.42 9.80
CA LEU A 26 5.77 -0.50 9.11
C LEU A 26 5.12 -1.86 8.81
N MET A 27 4.35 -2.39 9.75
CA MET A 27 3.60 -3.62 9.57
C MET A 27 2.55 -3.47 8.45
N MET A 28 1.80 -2.37 8.47
CA MET A 28 0.82 -2.01 7.44
C MET A 28 1.47 -1.86 6.06
N ALA A 29 2.63 -1.21 5.98
CA ALA A 29 3.38 -1.07 4.74
C ALA A 29 3.86 -2.43 4.19
N GLY A 30 4.36 -3.30 5.07
CA GLY A 30 4.77 -4.65 4.69
C GLY A 30 3.61 -5.52 4.21
N LEU A 31 2.41 -5.34 4.76
CA LEU A 31 1.19 -5.99 4.27
C LEU A 31 0.81 -5.47 2.88
N ALA A 32 0.76 -4.16 2.68
CA ALA A 32 0.45 -3.54 1.39
C ALA A 32 1.43 -3.99 0.29
N GLU A 33 2.73 -4.09 0.60
CA GLU A 33 3.74 -4.65 -0.32
C GLU A 33 3.39 -6.09 -0.73
N ARG A 34 3.09 -6.95 0.25
CA ARG A 34 2.73 -8.36 -0.01
C ARG A 34 1.45 -8.48 -0.82
N THR A 35 0.45 -7.66 -0.54
CA THR A 35 -0.82 -7.64 -1.29
C THR A 35 -0.57 -7.30 -2.75
N LEU A 36 0.27 -6.30 -3.04
CA LEU A 36 0.62 -5.92 -4.41
C LEU A 36 1.44 -7.00 -5.13
N ASP A 37 2.44 -7.61 -4.46
CA ASP A 37 3.20 -8.74 -5.02
C ASP A 37 2.29 -9.91 -5.38
N ARG A 38 1.40 -10.31 -4.46
CA ARG A 38 0.42 -11.38 -4.68
C ARG A 38 -0.53 -11.07 -5.82
N ALA A 39 -1.05 -9.86 -5.90
CA ALA A 39 -1.95 -9.43 -6.98
C ALA A 39 -1.27 -9.54 -8.36
N ILE A 40 -0.02 -9.09 -8.45
CA ILE A 40 0.74 -9.07 -9.71
C ILE A 40 1.21 -10.46 -10.11
N ARG A 41 1.65 -11.28 -9.15
CA ARG A 41 1.95 -12.69 -9.41
C ARG A 41 0.72 -13.48 -9.79
N GLY A 42 -0.42 -13.25 -9.13
CA GLY A 42 -1.70 -13.87 -9.48
C GLY A 42 -2.16 -13.51 -10.90
N LEU A 43 -1.83 -12.31 -11.37
CA LEU A 43 -2.05 -11.88 -12.75
C LEU A 43 -1.07 -12.59 -13.73
N LEU A 44 0.22 -12.53 -13.47
CA LEU A 44 1.26 -13.04 -14.39
C LEU A 44 1.28 -14.56 -14.48
N GLN A 45 1.09 -15.23 -13.35
CA GLN A 45 1.08 -16.69 -13.24
C GLN A 45 -0.31 -17.27 -13.45
N ARG A 46 -1.32 -16.39 -13.62
CA ARG A 46 -2.73 -16.75 -13.75
C ARG A 46 -3.24 -17.60 -12.58
N ASP A 47 -2.78 -17.27 -11.37
CA ASP A 47 -3.11 -17.96 -10.13
C ASP A 47 -4.20 -17.20 -9.36
N ASP A 48 -5.42 -17.74 -9.40
CA ASP A 48 -6.58 -17.19 -8.70
C ASP A 48 -6.49 -17.32 -7.17
N ASN A 49 -5.67 -18.25 -6.65
CA ASN A 49 -5.47 -18.38 -5.21
C ASN A 49 -4.66 -17.20 -4.68
N LEU A 50 -3.57 -16.84 -5.35
CA LEU A 50 -2.78 -15.65 -5.00
C LEU A 50 -3.64 -14.37 -5.02
N CYS A 51 -4.52 -14.24 -6.03
CA CYS A 51 -5.45 -13.13 -6.10
C CYS A 51 -6.47 -13.14 -4.95
N THR A 52 -6.97 -14.31 -4.57
CA THR A 52 -7.95 -14.46 -3.48
C THR A 52 -7.31 -14.11 -2.14
N THR A 53 -6.06 -14.53 -1.91
CA THR A 53 -5.30 -14.13 -0.72
C THR A 53 -5.09 -12.63 -0.68
N ALA A 54 -4.65 -12.00 -1.78
CA ALA A 54 -4.49 -10.55 -1.84
C ALA A 54 -5.78 -9.79 -1.48
N ILE A 55 -6.94 -10.26 -1.95
CA ILE A 55 -8.23 -9.65 -1.62
C ILE A 55 -8.61 -9.84 -0.14
N ALA A 56 -8.18 -10.95 0.48
CA ALA A 56 -8.47 -11.24 1.88
C ALA A 56 -7.57 -10.45 2.86
N ASP A 57 -6.35 -10.08 2.43
CA ASP A 57 -5.42 -9.29 3.24
C ASP A 57 -5.92 -7.84 3.51
N ASP A 58 -6.89 -7.36 2.72
CA ASP A 58 -7.49 -6.01 2.77
C ASP A 58 -8.03 -5.66 4.17
N GLU A 59 -8.75 -6.60 4.80
CA GLU A 59 -9.35 -6.39 6.12
C GLU A 59 -8.28 -6.17 7.21
N GLU A 60 -7.15 -6.86 7.16
CA GLU A 60 -6.08 -6.67 8.14
C GLU A 60 -5.47 -5.26 8.04
N ILE A 61 -5.34 -4.75 6.82
CA ILE A 61 -4.81 -3.41 6.54
C ILE A 61 -5.79 -2.33 7.02
N ASP A 62 -7.09 -2.52 6.76
CA ASP A 62 -8.14 -1.62 7.27
C ASP A 62 -8.16 -1.55 8.79
N GLN A 63 -7.96 -2.67 9.48
CA GLN A 63 -7.90 -2.68 10.94
C GLN A 63 -6.64 -1.99 11.47
N LEU A 64 -5.50 -2.17 10.80
CA LEU A 64 -4.27 -1.46 11.16
C LEU A 64 -4.38 0.06 10.96
N GLU A 65 -5.06 0.51 9.90
CA GLU A 65 -5.31 1.93 9.65
C GLU A 65 -6.09 2.56 10.83
N LYS A 66 -7.21 1.93 11.20
CA LYS A 66 -8.05 2.37 12.33
C LYS A 66 -7.28 2.33 13.66
N GLN A 67 -6.45 1.31 13.84
CA GLN A 67 -5.64 1.15 15.04
C GLN A 67 -4.57 2.26 15.14
N ILE A 68 -3.91 2.61 14.04
CA ILE A 68 -2.93 3.71 13.98
C ILE A 68 -3.60 5.05 14.29
N ASP A 69 -4.79 5.31 13.74
CA ASP A 69 -5.52 6.55 14.02
C ASP A 69 -5.90 6.65 15.51
N LYS A 70 -6.45 5.57 16.07
CA LYS A 70 -6.79 5.48 17.50
C LYS A 70 -5.56 5.68 18.40
N ASP A 71 -4.49 4.95 18.14
CA ASP A 71 -3.24 5.06 18.92
C ASP A 71 -2.65 6.47 18.81
N GLY A 72 -2.76 7.10 17.64
CA GLY A 72 -2.33 8.48 17.40
C GLY A 72 -3.09 9.47 18.28
N ILE A 73 -4.43 9.37 18.30
CA ILE A 73 -5.27 10.19 19.17
C ILE A 73 -4.93 9.98 20.65
N ASP A 74 -4.77 8.72 21.08
CA ASP A 74 -4.43 8.38 22.46
C ASP A 74 -3.08 9.01 22.87
N VAL A 75 -2.08 8.99 21.98
CA VAL A 75 -0.79 9.66 22.22
C VAL A 75 -0.93 11.16 22.35
N LEU A 76 -1.71 11.80 21.45
CA LEU A 76 -1.93 13.25 21.48
C LEU A 76 -2.60 13.68 22.79
N LEU A 77 -3.64 12.96 23.22
CA LEU A 77 -4.40 13.29 24.43
C LEU A 77 -3.60 13.05 25.70
N ARG A 78 -2.85 11.95 25.77
CA ARG A 78 -2.17 11.53 26.99
C ARG A 78 -0.86 12.24 27.24
N PHE A 79 -0.07 12.47 26.19
CA PHE A 79 1.29 12.98 26.32
C PHE A 79 1.46 14.43 25.86
N GLN A 80 0.50 14.97 25.10
CA GLN A 80 0.52 16.35 24.59
C GLN A 80 1.87 16.72 23.94
N PRO A 81 2.39 15.91 23.00
CA PRO A 81 3.71 16.11 22.43
C PRO A 81 3.77 17.44 21.67
N VAL A 82 4.98 18.01 21.59
CA VAL A 82 5.23 19.30 20.93
C VAL A 82 6.29 19.17 19.84
N ALA A 83 6.37 20.16 18.95
CA ALA A 83 7.40 20.29 17.94
C ALA A 83 7.63 19.00 17.11
N SER A 84 8.80 18.36 17.23
CA SER A 84 9.16 17.16 16.48
C SER A 84 8.26 15.98 16.79
N ASP A 85 7.91 15.80 18.06
CA ASP A 85 7.17 14.63 18.53
C ASP A 85 5.71 14.68 18.06
N LEU A 86 5.10 15.87 18.09
CA LEU A 86 3.80 16.10 17.46
C LEU A 86 3.81 15.75 15.97
N ARG A 87 4.87 16.19 15.25
CA ARG A 87 4.99 15.92 13.82
C ARG A 87 5.12 14.43 13.52
N ARG A 88 5.83 13.66 14.36
CA ARG A 88 5.97 12.20 14.18
C ARG A 88 4.64 11.48 14.32
N VAL A 89 3.85 11.82 15.36
CA VAL A 89 2.52 11.25 15.58
C VAL A 89 1.59 11.58 14.41
N VAL A 90 1.52 12.86 14.02
CA VAL A 90 0.67 13.29 12.90
C VAL A 90 1.12 12.67 11.58
N ALA A 91 2.42 12.52 11.34
CA ALA A 91 2.94 11.88 10.14
C ALA A 91 2.51 10.41 10.05
N ALA A 92 2.57 9.65 11.15
CA ALA A 92 2.09 8.27 11.19
C ALA A 92 0.59 8.19 10.84
N MET A 93 -0.25 9.02 11.49
CA MET A 93 -1.69 9.09 11.23
C MET A 93 -2.02 9.54 9.80
N LYS A 94 -1.21 10.40 9.19
CA LYS A 94 -1.43 10.86 7.80
C LYS A 94 -0.91 9.88 6.77
N LEU A 95 0.04 9.02 7.14
CA LEU A 95 0.60 8.02 6.25
C LEU A 95 -0.29 6.78 6.17
N SER A 96 -0.93 6.35 7.27
CA SER A 96 -1.76 5.14 7.27
C SER A 96 -2.87 5.12 6.20
N PRO A 97 -3.66 6.20 5.97
CA PRO A 97 -4.68 6.17 4.92
C PRO A 97 -4.07 6.12 3.51
N ASN A 98 -2.84 6.61 3.32
CA ASN A 98 -2.17 6.50 2.02
C ASN A 98 -1.67 5.07 1.77
N ILE A 99 -1.24 4.35 2.81
CA ILE A 99 -0.88 2.93 2.72
C ILE A 99 -2.12 2.08 2.45
N GLU A 100 -3.24 2.35 3.13
CA GLU A 100 -4.53 1.67 2.88
C GLU A 100 -4.94 1.81 1.41
N ARG A 101 -4.89 3.03 0.86
CA ARG A 101 -5.21 3.25 -0.56
C ARG A 101 -4.33 2.44 -1.51
N ILE A 102 -3.04 2.24 -1.20
CA ILE A 102 -2.15 1.39 -2.00
C ILE A 102 -2.61 -0.06 -1.94
N ALA A 103 -3.02 -0.54 -0.77
CA ALA A 103 -3.56 -1.87 -0.59
C ALA A 103 -4.88 -2.06 -1.35
N ASP A 104 -5.82 -1.10 -1.28
CA ASP A 104 -7.06 -1.15 -2.07
C ASP A 104 -6.76 -1.20 -3.58
N GLN A 105 -5.78 -0.42 -4.07
CA GLN A 105 -5.36 -0.53 -5.47
C GLN A 105 -4.82 -1.93 -5.80
N ALA A 106 -4.04 -2.55 -4.90
CA ALA A 106 -3.58 -3.93 -5.08
C ALA A 106 -4.74 -4.94 -5.08
N THR A 107 -5.71 -4.79 -4.18
CA THR A 107 -6.96 -5.57 -4.15
C THR A 107 -7.72 -5.42 -5.48
N ASN A 108 -7.78 -4.21 -6.04
CA ASN A 108 -8.40 -3.95 -7.34
C ASN A 108 -7.64 -4.62 -8.49
N VAL A 109 -6.30 -4.64 -8.47
CA VAL A 109 -5.49 -5.41 -9.42
C VAL A 109 -5.83 -6.90 -9.31
N ALA A 110 -5.87 -7.48 -8.11
CA ALA A 110 -6.20 -8.88 -7.89
C ALA A 110 -7.61 -9.25 -8.39
N ARG A 111 -8.61 -8.39 -8.15
CA ARG A 111 -9.97 -8.57 -8.67
C ARG A 111 -10.01 -8.56 -10.20
N ARG A 112 -9.22 -7.68 -10.85
CA ARG A 112 -9.10 -7.62 -12.31
C ARG A 112 -8.34 -8.83 -12.86
N ALA A 113 -7.29 -9.26 -12.19
CA ALA A 113 -6.51 -10.43 -12.54
C ALA A 113 -7.38 -11.69 -12.62
N ARG A 114 -8.22 -11.96 -11.61
CA ARG A 114 -9.17 -13.09 -11.63
C ARG A 114 -10.14 -13.05 -12.80
N LYS A 115 -10.55 -11.87 -13.25
CA LYS A 115 -11.39 -11.74 -14.46
C LYS A 115 -10.58 -12.09 -15.69
N LEU A 116 -9.37 -11.54 -15.82
CA LEU A 116 -8.49 -11.79 -16.96
C LEU A 116 -8.03 -13.25 -17.07
N ASN A 117 -7.84 -13.93 -15.95
CA ASN A 117 -7.46 -15.34 -15.87
C ASN A 117 -8.52 -16.29 -16.46
N ARG A 118 -9.74 -15.80 -16.74
CA ARG A 118 -10.80 -16.55 -17.45
C ARG A 118 -10.74 -16.44 -18.97
N HIS A 119 -9.94 -15.50 -19.48
CA HIS A 119 -9.74 -15.27 -20.91
C HIS A 119 -8.39 -15.83 -21.36
N PRO A 120 -8.16 -16.06 -22.67
CA PRO A 120 -6.85 -16.46 -23.18
C PRO A 120 -5.72 -15.56 -22.68
N ALA A 121 -4.52 -16.13 -22.53
CA ALA A 121 -3.36 -15.37 -22.09
C ALA A 121 -3.02 -14.25 -23.07
N LEU A 122 -2.69 -13.08 -22.52
CA LEU A 122 -2.25 -11.91 -23.27
C LEU A 122 -0.78 -11.64 -22.92
N PRO A 123 0.16 -11.80 -23.86
CA PRO A 123 1.57 -11.50 -23.63
C PRO A 123 1.80 -10.06 -23.13
N GLU A 124 0.91 -9.14 -23.47
CA GLU A 124 1.00 -7.74 -23.10
C GLU A 124 0.90 -7.48 -21.60
N VAL A 125 0.38 -8.44 -20.82
CA VAL A 125 0.32 -8.36 -19.35
C VAL A 125 1.71 -8.21 -18.73
N GLU A 126 2.76 -8.74 -19.36
CA GLU A 126 4.15 -8.62 -18.88
C GLU A 126 4.63 -7.17 -18.77
N MET A 127 3.99 -6.23 -19.50
CA MET A 127 4.33 -4.80 -19.43
C MET A 127 4.07 -4.19 -18.05
N ILE A 128 3.29 -4.84 -17.19
CA ILE A 128 3.03 -4.35 -15.83
C ILE A 128 4.23 -4.55 -14.90
N GLN A 129 5.09 -5.54 -15.14
CA GLN A 129 6.22 -5.87 -14.26
C GLN A 129 7.17 -4.68 -14.03
N PRO A 130 7.69 -4.00 -15.07
CA PRO A 130 8.59 -2.87 -14.85
C PRO A 130 7.89 -1.70 -14.13
N ILE A 131 6.60 -1.46 -14.42
CA ILE A 131 5.81 -0.41 -13.77
C ILE A 131 5.65 -0.73 -12.27
N GLN A 132 5.29 -1.97 -11.94
CA GLN A 132 5.16 -2.40 -10.55
C GLN A 132 6.50 -2.34 -9.82
N ALA A 133 7.59 -2.80 -10.43
CA ALA A 133 8.91 -2.76 -9.82
C ALA A 133 9.31 -1.33 -9.47
N HIS A 134 9.11 -0.38 -10.40
CA HIS A 134 9.40 1.03 -10.16
C HIS A 134 8.52 1.63 -9.06
N ALA A 135 7.20 1.42 -9.13
CA ALA A 135 6.26 1.86 -8.10
C ALA A 135 6.62 1.30 -6.70
N MET A 136 7.02 0.02 -6.64
CA MET A 136 7.40 -0.63 -5.39
C MET A 136 8.70 -0.04 -4.82
N THR A 137 9.68 0.29 -5.66
CA THR A 137 10.91 0.97 -5.18
C THR A 137 10.59 2.34 -4.60
N MET A 138 9.69 3.11 -5.23
CA MET A 138 9.25 4.40 -4.72
C MET A 138 8.51 4.26 -3.38
N PHE A 139 7.65 3.25 -3.25
CA PHE A 139 6.94 2.97 -2.00
C PHE A 139 7.90 2.61 -0.87
N LYS A 140 8.84 1.69 -1.11
CA LYS A 140 9.85 1.29 -0.11
C LYS A 140 10.69 2.47 0.35
N ASP A 141 11.17 3.28 -0.58
CA ASP A 141 11.97 4.45 -0.25
C ASP A 141 11.17 5.52 0.51
N ALA A 142 9.86 5.65 0.24
CA ALA A 142 9.00 6.55 1.01
C ALA A 142 8.83 6.07 2.47
N ILE A 143 8.68 4.76 2.68
CA ILE A 143 8.60 4.17 4.02
C ILE A 143 9.95 4.24 4.74
N ASP A 144 11.06 4.02 4.04
CA ASP A 144 12.41 4.19 4.58
C ASP A 144 12.69 5.65 4.97
N ALA A 145 12.28 6.60 4.13
CA ALA A 145 12.39 8.03 4.41
C ALA A 145 11.60 8.42 5.67
N PHE A 146 10.37 7.91 5.81
CA PHE A 146 9.58 8.10 7.03
C PHE A 146 10.26 7.52 8.26
N THR A 147 10.76 6.28 8.16
CA THR A 147 11.33 5.54 9.30
C THR A 147 12.65 6.14 9.80
N ARG A 148 13.46 6.68 8.88
CA ARG A 148 14.77 7.28 9.16
C ARG A 148 14.72 8.80 9.31
N GLU A 149 13.54 9.40 9.12
CA GLU A 149 13.37 10.86 9.07
C GLU A 149 14.25 11.52 7.99
N ASP A 150 14.46 10.80 6.88
CA ASP A 150 15.33 11.22 5.78
C ASP A 150 14.55 12.10 4.78
N VAL A 151 14.71 13.41 4.96
CA VAL A 151 14.04 14.43 4.15
C VAL A 151 14.54 14.41 2.69
N ASP A 152 15.81 14.09 2.46
CA ASP A 152 16.39 14.11 1.12
C ASP A 152 15.92 12.91 0.31
N LEU A 153 15.85 11.72 0.93
CA LEU A 153 15.22 10.55 0.32
C LEU A 153 13.74 10.82 0.02
N GLY A 154 12.99 11.42 0.96
CA GLY A 154 11.59 11.78 0.76
C GLY A 154 11.38 12.70 -0.44
N ARG A 155 12.25 13.71 -0.63
CA ARG A 155 12.21 14.59 -1.82
C ARG A 155 12.59 13.85 -3.10
N ALA A 156 13.56 12.95 -3.04
CA ALA A 156 14.00 12.17 -4.20
C ALA A 156 12.92 11.20 -4.71
N VAL A 157 12.04 10.69 -3.84
CA VAL A 157 10.88 9.87 -4.26
C VAL A 157 9.94 10.65 -5.18
N VAL A 158 9.62 11.91 -4.85
CA VAL A 158 8.65 12.73 -5.62
C VAL A 158 9.07 12.92 -7.07
N ALA A 159 10.37 13.10 -7.34
CA ALA A 159 10.87 13.29 -8.70
C ALA A 159 10.70 12.05 -9.59
N ARG A 160 10.65 10.85 -9.00
CA ARG A 160 10.56 9.57 -9.70
C ARG A 160 9.15 9.24 -10.21
N ASP A 161 8.13 9.95 -9.74
CA ASP A 161 6.74 9.80 -10.18
C ASP A 161 6.56 10.12 -11.66
N LYS A 162 7.33 11.08 -12.19
CA LYS A 162 7.33 11.40 -13.63
C LYS A 162 7.73 10.22 -14.51
N GLU A 163 8.66 9.40 -14.03
CA GLU A 163 9.09 8.20 -14.74
C GLU A 163 7.98 7.13 -14.70
N LEU A 164 7.35 6.94 -13.54
CA LEU A 164 6.21 6.02 -13.40
C LEU A 164 5.06 6.39 -14.35
N ASP A 165 4.73 7.67 -14.42
CA ASP A 165 3.75 8.25 -15.34
C ASP A 165 4.09 7.98 -16.81
N TYR A 166 5.37 8.14 -17.16
CA TYR A 166 5.86 7.87 -18.51
C TYR A 166 5.71 6.38 -18.86
N MET A 167 6.14 5.48 -17.99
CA MET A 167 6.02 4.04 -18.19
C MET A 167 4.55 3.62 -18.36
N ASN A 168 3.65 4.16 -17.52
CA ASN A 168 2.22 3.93 -17.62
C ASN A 168 1.62 4.43 -18.96
N LYS A 169 2.01 5.63 -19.41
CA LYS A 169 1.57 6.17 -20.72
C LYS A 169 2.05 5.28 -21.88
N MET A 170 3.28 4.80 -21.83
CA MET A 170 3.83 3.92 -22.87
C MET A 170 3.13 2.56 -22.91
N ALA A 171 2.85 1.95 -21.76
CA ALA A 171 2.08 0.70 -21.70
C ALA A 171 0.66 0.88 -22.25
N ASN A 172 -0.05 1.94 -21.84
CA ASN A 172 -1.40 2.23 -22.34
C ASN A 172 -1.44 2.47 -23.85
N ARG A 173 -0.45 3.19 -24.39
CA ARG A 173 -0.33 3.39 -25.84
C ARG A 173 -0.19 2.05 -26.57
N LYS A 174 0.70 1.17 -26.10
CA LYS A 174 0.94 -0.13 -26.73
C LYS A 174 -0.30 -1.05 -26.65
N LEU A 175 -1.01 -1.02 -25.52
CA LEU A 175 -2.30 -1.73 -25.39
C LEU A 175 -3.34 -1.19 -26.37
N THR A 176 -3.44 0.14 -26.53
CA THR A 176 -4.38 0.78 -27.49
C THR A 176 -4.05 0.40 -28.94
N GLU A 177 -2.77 0.39 -29.30
CA GLU A 177 -2.31 -0.04 -30.62
C GLU A 177 -2.66 -1.52 -30.88
N ARG A 178 -2.52 -2.39 -29.86
CA ARG A 178 -2.90 -3.80 -29.94
C ARG A 178 -4.41 -3.97 -30.16
N MET A 179 -5.23 -3.22 -29.44
CA MET A 179 -6.69 -3.23 -29.58
C MET A 179 -7.13 -2.84 -31.00
N ALA A 180 -6.43 -1.88 -31.63
CA ALA A 180 -6.70 -1.47 -33.00
C ALA A 180 -6.31 -2.53 -34.04
N GLN A 181 -5.26 -3.30 -33.79
CA GLN A 181 -4.77 -4.36 -34.68
C GLN A 181 -5.65 -5.63 -34.64
N ASP A 182 -6.31 -5.91 -33.52
CA ASP A 182 -7.22 -7.05 -33.38
C ASP A 182 -8.56 -6.67 -32.74
N PRO A 183 -9.47 -6.01 -33.49
CA PRO A 183 -10.77 -5.59 -32.96
C PRO A 183 -11.68 -6.76 -32.58
N LYS A 184 -11.40 -7.98 -33.06
CA LYS A 184 -12.19 -9.18 -32.74
C LYS A 184 -11.87 -9.68 -31.34
N ALA A 185 -10.63 -9.50 -30.86
CA ALA A 185 -10.24 -9.79 -29.47
C ALA A 185 -10.90 -8.85 -28.43
N LEU A 186 -11.52 -7.75 -28.85
CA LEU A 186 -12.26 -6.83 -27.97
C LEU A 186 -13.66 -7.31 -27.59
N ARG A 187 -14.18 -8.35 -28.26
CA ARG A 187 -15.49 -8.92 -27.98
C ARG A 187 -15.32 -10.07 -26.98
N GLY A 188 -15.21 -9.71 -25.71
CA GLY A 188 -15.34 -10.61 -24.56
C GLY A 188 -16.71 -10.47 -23.93
#